data_AF-A0A7C3K9Y1-F1
#
_entry.id   AF-A0A7C3K9Y1-F1
#
_cell.length_a   1.000
_cell.length_b   1.000
_cell.length_c   1.000
_cell.angle_alpha   90.00
_cell.angle_beta   90.00
_cell.angle_gamma   90.00
#
_symmetry.space_group_name_H-M   'P 1'
#
loop_
_entity.id
_entity.type
_entity.pdbx_description
1 polymer ?
#
loop_
_entity_poly.entity_id
_entity_poly.type
_entity_poly.pdbx_seq_one_letter_code
_entity_poly.pdbx_strand_id
1 'polypeptide(L)'
;MTWERSERGHGLPGRAAFGVLAFAASLALGASAAARPTQPKMGEPIDGLSPAELQQFQNGKVDFSTVLTVPNGLGPIFNQNSCASCHNNPVGGSGSIFVTRFGFADKGFFDPLENLGGSLLQAQSISPECAESIPPFPISNIQANRITSTILGAGLIEAIPDQDIQFYADNPPPNVSGRVHMVVPAEGPATPRVGRFGWKAQVATVLTFSGDAALNEMGLTNRLFTQENAPNGDPDLLKQCDSVADPEDHPDGSGFEFIDRITHFQRFLAPPPQTPKSGMSGEAHFMAAQCGSCHVPSFTTPNDTNLEPALRNRTVKAYSDFLLHDMGSNADFIAQGAATEFEIRTPTLWGVRVRDPLWHDGRVTGGTFAERMTQVIALHNGFGSEAQASYALYNALSAQQKNELIAFLDSLGRAEFDADGDNHIDGDDFRSFADCFTGPGSAAGSISPDDPCAVHDIDQDGDVDLDDFAEFETVYEGVIGDCDNDTVNDLREILLGAADVNDNLIPDSCETPACPGDIDGDNDVDSTDLNVVLTDFGCTSSPCAGDADLDGDTDSTDLNIVLTAFGASCN
;
A
#
# COMPACT_ATOMS: atom_id res chain seq x y z
N MET A 1 -29.78 -32.57 -63.76
CA MET A 1 -30.76 -31.69 -64.45
C MET A 1 -30.56 -30.29 -63.87
N THR A 2 -29.66 -29.48 -64.42
CA THR A 2 -29.85 -28.53 -65.55
C THR A 2 -30.67 -27.29 -65.21
N TRP A 3 -29.95 -26.15 -65.09
CA TRP A 3 -30.30 -24.75 -65.40
C TRP A 3 -31.40 -24.08 -64.52
N GLU A 4 -31.32 -22.82 -64.10
CA GLU A 4 -31.05 -21.62 -64.91
C GLU A 4 -30.73 -20.36 -64.06
N ARG A 5 -29.95 -19.43 -64.64
CA ARG A 5 -29.64 -18.06 -64.19
C ARG A 5 -30.76 -17.09 -64.62
N SER A 6 -30.89 -15.95 -63.95
CA SER A 6 -31.31 -14.69 -64.59
C SER A 6 -30.66 -13.48 -63.93
N GLU A 7 -30.23 -12.53 -64.77
CA GLU A 7 -29.37 -11.38 -64.48
C GLU A 7 -30.13 -10.06 -64.24
N ARG A 8 -29.44 -9.13 -63.54
CA ARG A 8 -29.26 -7.67 -63.77
C ARG A 8 -30.46 -6.71 -63.91
N GLY A 9 -30.33 -5.56 -63.19
CA GLY A 9 -30.92 -4.27 -63.56
C GLY A 9 -30.46 -3.11 -62.67
N HIS A 10 -29.59 -2.23 -63.18
CA HIS A 10 -29.18 -0.94 -62.60
C HIS A 10 -30.25 0.15 -62.82
N GLY A 11 -30.35 1.12 -61.89
CA GLY A 11 -31.03 2.41 -62.14
C GLY A 11 -31.20 3.30 -60.89
N LEU A 12 -30.27 4.24 -60.68
CA LEU A 12 -30.41 5.46 -59.85
C LEU A 12 -31.20 6.55 -60.62
N PRO A 13 -31.47 7.77 -60.10
CA PRO A 13 -31.76 8.24 -58.71
C PRO A 13 -33.02 9.14 -58.65
N GLY A 14 -33.48 9.55 -57.45
CA GLY A 14 -34.61 10.49 -57.35
C GLY A 14 -34.88 11.16 -56.00
N ARG A 15 -34.34 12.37 -55.87
CA ARG A 15 -34.87 13.56 -55.16
C ARG A 15 -34.59 13.75 -53.66
N ALA A 16 -33.77 14.78 -53.45
CA ALA A 16 -33.49 15.50 -52.22
C ALA A 16 -34.71 16.23 -51.64
N ALA A 17 -34.80 16.26 -50.31
CA ALA A 17 -35.53 17.26 -49.55
C ALA A 17 -34.53 18.03 -48.68
N PHE A 18 -34.43 19.33 -48.92
CA PHE A 18 -33.65 20.27 -48.13
C PHE A 18 -34.37 20.52 -46.79
N GLY A 19 -33.79 20.04 -45.70
CA GLY A 19 -34.13 20.46 -44.34
C GLY A 19 -33.15 21.54 -43.88
N VAL A 20 -33.65 22.74 -43.62
CA VAL A 20 -32.90 23.84 -43.01
C VAL A 20 -32.64 23.50 -41.55
N LEU A 21 -31.38 23.21 -41.20
CA LEU A 21 -30.93 23.08 -39.81
C LEU A 21 -30.52 24.46 -39.30
N ALA A 22 -31.28 24.97 -38.34
CA ALA A 22 -30.95 26.16 -37.58
C ALA A 22 -29.72 25.89 -36.69
N PHE A 23 -28.70 26.74 -36.81
CA PHE A 23 -27.59 26.80 -35.86
C PHE A 23 -28.11 27.33 -34.52
N ALA A 24 -28.30 26.44 -33.55
CA ALA A 24 -28.38 26.82 -32.15
C ALA A 24 -26.93 26.89 -31.63
N ALA A 25 -26.46 28.11 -31.35
CA ALA A 25 -25.23 28.30 -30.58
C ALA A 25 -25.51 27.88 -29.14
N SER A 26 -25.19 26.64 -28.81
CA SER A 26 -25.11 26.17 -27.43
C SER A 26 -23.86 26.77 -26.80
N LEU A 27 -24.05 27.67 -25.82
CA LEU A 27 -23.02 28.00 -24.85
C LEU A 27 -22.60 26.67 -24.20
N ALA A 28 -21.36 26.26 -24.42
CA ALA A 28 -20.71 25.25 -23.61
C ALA A 28 -20.53 25.84 -22.22
N LEU A 29 -21.43 25.51 -21.29
CA LEU A 29 -21.05 25.53 -19.88
C LEU A 29 -19.95 24.48 -19.75
N GLY A 30 -18.77 24.91 -19.28
CA GLY A 30 -17.68 24.01 -18.94
C GLY A 30 -18.23 22.93 -18.01
N ALA A 31 -18.16 21.69 -18.45
CA ALA A 31 -18.22 20.59 -17.52
C ALA A 31 -16.95 20.74 -16.67
N SER A 32 -17.09 21.07 -15.39
CA SER A 32 -16.03 20.77 -14.43
C SER A 32 -15.64 19.32 -14.66
N ALA A 33 -14.38 19.06 -14.97
CA ALA A 33 -13.84 17.72 -14.86
C ALA A 33 -14.22 17.22 -13.47
N ALA A 34 -14.91 16.09 -13.40
CA ALA A 34 -15.21 15.50 -12.10
C ALA A 34 -13.86 15.16 -11.47
N ALA A 35 -13.59 15.73 -10.30
CA ALA A 35 -12.47 15.38 -9.43
C ALA A 35 -12.26 13.86 -9.46
N ARG A 36 -11.06 13.41 -9.81
CA ARG A 36 -10.71 11.98 -9.87
C ARG A 36 -10.14 11.66 -8.49
N PRO A 37 -10.89 10.94 -7.63
CA PRO A 37 -10.43 10.69 -6.28
C PRO A 37 -9.07 9.96 -6.31
N THR A 38 -8.17 10.43 -5.44
CA THR A 38 -6.92 9.76 -5.09
C THR A 38 -7.18 8.33 -4.60
N GLN A 39 -6.18 7.46 -4.75
CA GLN A 39 -6.24 6.11 -4.22
C GLN A 39 -6.14 6.17 -2.68
N PRO A 40 -6.89 5.33 -1.94
CA PRO A 40 -6.71 5.23 -0.51
C PRO A 40 -5.27 4.85 -0.13
N LYS A 41 -4.73 5.50 0.91
CA LYS A 41 -3.43 5.13 1.48
C LYS A 41 -3.46 3.70 2.05
N MET A 42 -2.29 3.08 2.17
CA MET A 42 -2.20 1.79 2.84
C MET A 42 -2.72 1.88 4.29
N GLY A 43 -3.55 0.93 4.71
CA GLY A 43 -4.15 0.92 6.05
C GLY A 43 -5.50 1.66 6.17
N GLU A 44 -5.93 2.34 5.11
CA GLU A 44 -7.23 2.99 4.99
C GLU A 44 -8.28 2.05 4.34
N PRO A 45 -9.58 2.33 4.51
CA PRO A 45 -10.63 1.51 3.91
C PRO A 45 -10.68 1.70 2.38
N ILE A 46 -11.13 0.66 1.68
CA ILE A 46 -11.43 0.74 0.25
C ILE A 46 -12.56 1.75 -0.01
N ASP A 47 -12.54 2.40 -1.18
CA ASP A 47 -13.59 3.32 -1.57
C ASP A 47 -14.96 2.65 -1.76
N GLY A 48 -16.01 3.44 -1.50
CA GLY A 48 -17.39 3.06 -1.81
C GLY A 48 -18.08 2.21 -0.74
N LEU A 49 -17.51 2.14 0.47
CA LEU A 49 -18.21 1.54 1.62
C LEU A 49 -19.45 2.35 2.00
N SER A 50 -20.52 1.65 2.35
CA SER A 50 -21.65 2.23 3.05
C SER A 50 -21.24 2.70 4.46
N PRO A 51 -22.00 3.61 5.10
CA PRO A 51 -21.72 4.02 6.49
C PRO A 51 -21.66 2.85 7.48
N ALA A 52 -22.42 1.78 7.24
CA ALA A 52 -22.40 0.59 8.09
C ALA A 52 -21.11 -0.23 7.89
N GLU A 53 -20.68 -0.45 6.66
CA GLU A 53 -19.43 -1.15 6.34
C GLU A 53 -18.21 -0.36 6.83
N LEU A 54 -18.22 0.97 6.69
CA LEU A 54 -17.17 1.84 7.25
C LEU A 54 -17.11 1.73 8.77
N GLN A 55 -18.26 1.71 9.46
CA GLN A 55 -18.27 1.50 10.92
C GLN A 55 -17.73 0.13 11.32
N GLN A 56 -18.05 -0.93 10.55
CA GLN A 56 -17.52 -2.27 10.77
C GLN A 56 -16.00 -2.32 10.57
N PHE A 57 -15.48 -1.65 9.53
CA PHE A 57 -14.05 -1.50 9.31
C PHE A 57 -13.36 -0.82 10.50
N GLN A 58 -13.90 0.29 10.99
CA GLN A 58 -13.31 1.04 12.11
C GLN A 58 -13.33 0.23 13.41
N ASN A 59 -14.44 -0.46 13.71
CA ASN A 59 -14.52 -1.34 14.88
C ASN A 59 -13.49 -2.49 14.77
N GLY A 60 -13.39 -3.09 13.59
CA GLY A 60 -12.41 -4.13 13.31
C GLY A 60 -10.97 -3.66 13.46
N LYS A 61 -10.63 -2.43 13.02
CA LYS A 61 -9.30 -1.82 13.16
C LYS A 61 -8.90 -1.68 14.64
N VAL A 62 -9.86 -1.33 15.50
CA VAL A 62 -9.66 -1.27 16.96
C VAL A 62 -9.36 -2.65 17.52
N ASP A 63 -10.17 -3.67 17.22
CA ASP A 63 -9.95 -5.04 17.70
C ASP A 63 -8.66 -5.65 17.16
N PHE A 64 -8.33 -5.40 15.89
CA PHE A 64 -7.09 -5.85 15.25
C PHE A 64 -5.84 -5.32 15.99
N SER A 65 -5.96 -4.13 16.59
CA SER A 65 -4.91 -3.48 17.37
C SER A 65 -5.01 -3.74 18.88
N THR A 66 -6.03 -4.46 19.33
CA THR A 66 -6.28 -4.68 20.75
C THR A 66 -5.35 -5.77 21.29
N VAL A 67 -4.67 -5.45 22.38
CA VAL A 67 -3.83 -6.40 23.12
C VAL A 67 -4.71 -7.32 23.95
N LEU A 68 -4.72 -8.60 23.61
CA LEU A 68 -5.37 -9.65 24.39
C LEU A 68 -4.60 -9.91 25.68
N THR A 69 -5.36 -10.17 26.73
CA THR A 69 -4.87 -10.57 28.05
C THR A 69 -5.54 -11.88 28.43
N VAL A 70 -5.02 -12.61 29.41
CA VAL A 70 -5.62 -13.90 29.83
C VAL A 70 -7.13 -13.77 30.11
N PRO A 71 -7.62 -12.78 30.90
CA PRO A 71 -9.07 -12.63 31.10
C PRO A 71 -9.88 -12.33 29.84
N ASN A 72 -9.24 -11.86 28.77
CA ASN A 72 -9.86 -11.51 27.49
C ASN A 72 -9.65 -12.60 26.43
N GLY A 73 -9.15 -13.79 26.80
CA GLY A 73 -8.97 -14.93 25.90
C GLY A 73 -7.61 -15.03 25.21
N LEU A 74 -6.56 -14.44 25.78
CA LEU A 74 -5.19 -14.80 25.37
C LEU A 74 -4.90 -16.23 25.85
N GLY A 75 -4.64 -17.14 24.92
CA GLY A 75 -4.39 -18.54 25.23
C GLY A 75 -3.06 -18.78 25.96
N PRO A 76 -2.84 -20.02 26.43
CA PRO A 76 -1.70 -20.36 27.27
C PRO A 76 -0.37 -20.29 26.55
N ILE A 77 -0.39 -20.48 25.23
CA ILE A 77 0.74 -20.41 24.30
C ILE A 77 0.30 -19.59 23.08
N PHE A 78 1.18 -18.70 22.61
CA PHE A 78 0.89 -17.81 21.49
C PHE A 78 2.18 -17.31 20.84
N ASN A 79 2.09 -16.65 19.68
CA ASN A 79 3.21 -15.94 19.07
C ASN A 79 3.18 -14.45 19.38
N GLN A 80 2.01 -13.83 19.31
CA GLN A 80 1.76 -12.45 19.72
C GLN A 80 0.37 -12.31 20.34
N ASN A 81 0.14 -11.20 21.05
CA ASN A 81 -1.14 -10.94 21.74
C ASN A 81 -2.01 -9.90 21.04
N SER A 82 -1.66 -9.47 19.82
CA SER A 82 -2.53 -8.67 18.95
C SER A 82 -2.16 -8.92 17.49
N CYS A 83 -3.12 -8.74 16.58
CA CYS A 83 -2.85 -8.90 15.14
C CYS A 83 -1.89 -7.80 14.64
N ALA A 84 -2.05 -6.57 15.14
CA ALA A 84 -1.19 -5.44 14.81
C ALA A 84 0.25 -5.60 15.31
N SER A 85 0.54 -6.46 16.30
CA SER A 85 1.94 -6.74 16.67
C SER A 85 2.72 -7.31 15.49
N CYS A 86 2.10 -8.17 14.67
CA CYS A 86 2.71 -8.76 13.48
C CYS A 86 2.47 -7.92 12.22
N HIS A 87 1.27 -7.36 12.05
CA HIS A 87 0.83 -6.68 10.82
C HIS A 87 0.74 -5.16 11.01
N ASN A 88 1.89 -4.47 11.04
CA ASN A 88 1.99 -3.05 11.44
C ASN A 88 2.65 -2.09 10.45
N ASN A 89 3.07 -2.54 9.27
CA ASN A 89 3.64 -1.65 8.26
C ASN A 89 2.76 -1.50 7.00
N PRO A 90 1.73 -0.62 7.02
CA PRO A 90 1.06 -0.02 8.18
C PRO A 90 0.13 -1.06 8.86
N VAL A 91 -0.83 -0.68 9.71
CA VAL A 91 -1.77 -1.65 10.33
C VAL A 91 -2.50 -2.46 9.25
N GLY A 92 -2.39 -3.79 9.30
CA GLY A 92 -2.86 -4.71 8.25
C GLY A 92 -1.88 -4.91 7.07
N GLY A 93 -0.74 -4.25 7.09
CA GLY A 93 0.38 -4.46 6.18
C GLY A 93 1.23 -5.67 6.55
N SER A 94 2.41 -5.76 5.94
CA SER A 94 3.45 -6.70 6.37
C SER A 94 4.04 -6.29 7.71
N GLY A 95 4.89 -7.14 8.30
CA GLY A 95 5.71 -6.72 9.43
C GLY A 95 7.00 -7.53 9.54
N SER A 96 7.81 -7.18 10.54
CA SER A 96 9.14 -7.72 10.76
C SER A 96 9.17 -8.95 11.67
N ILE A 97 8.00 -9.43 12.13
CA ILE A 97 7.88 -10.59 13.01
C ILE A 97 7.90 -11.88 12.19
N PHE A 98 8.66 -12.85 12.68
CA PHE A 98 8.75 -14.20 12.14
C PHE A 98 7.96 -15.18 12.99
N VAL A 99 7.40 -16.19 12.34
CA VAL A 99 6.94 -17.41 12.98
C VAL A 99 7.85 -18.57 12.61
N THR A 100 8.06 -19.51 13.53
CA THR A 100 8.90 -20.68 13.31
C THR A 100 8.03 -21.88 12.97
N ARG A 101 8.28 -22.48 11.80
CA ARG A 101 7.75 -23.78 11.40
C ARG A 101 8.77 -24.87 11.67
N PHE A 102 8.33 -26.05 12.07
CA PHE A 102 9.19 -27.22 12.31
C PHE A 102 8.49 -28.53 11.96
N GLY A 103 9.26 -29.62 11.91
CA GLY A 103 8.72 -30.96 11.71
C GLY A 103 9.80 -32.02 11.53
N PHE A 104 9.39 -33.20 11.06
CA PHE A 104 10.29 -34.26 10.64
C PHE A 104 10.20 -34.48 9.13
N ALA A 105 11.30 -34.28 8.42
CA ALA A 105 11.41 -34.54 7.00
C ALA A 105 12.31 -35.75 6.72
N ASP A 106 11.85 -36.72 5.93
CA ASP A 106 12.66 -37.82 5.40
C ASP A 106 12.25 -38.16 3.97
N LYS A 107 13.09 -37.84 2.99
CA LYS A 107 12.97 -38.27 1.57
C LYS A 107 11.55 -38.09 0.99
N GLY A 108 11.04 -36.86 1.03
CA GLY A 108 9.72 -36.50 0.49
C GLY A 108 8.53 -36.86 1.41
N PHE A 109 8.79 -37.44 2.58
CA PHE A 109 7.83 -37.51 3.67
C PHE A 109 8.06 -36.34 4.63
N PHE A 110 6.97 -35.72 5.07
CA PHE A 110 6.96 -34.69 6.10
C PHE A 110 5.93 -35.05 7.17
N ASP A 111 6.36 -35.12 8.42
CA ASP A 111 5.50 -35.21 9.59
C ASP A 111 5.43 -33.82 10.25
N PRO A 112 4.25 -33.17 10.27
CA PRO A 112 4.05 -31.90 10.94
C PRO A 112 4.03 -32.04 12.47
N LEU A 113 4.14 -33.25 13.02
CA LEU A 113 4.14 -33.52 14.46
C LEU A 113 2.85 -33.09 15.16
N GLU A 114 1.68 -33.34 14.55
CA GLU A 114 0.35 -32.98 15.10
C GLU A 114 0.15 -33.48 16.55
N ASN A 115 0.69 -34.66 16.87
CA ASN A 115 0.60 -35.24 18.21
C ASN A 115 1.49 -34.54 19.26
N LEU A 116 2.28 -33.55 18.84
CA LEU A 116 3.16 -32.73 19.67
C LEU A 116 2.86 -31.22 19.52
N GLY A 117 1.63 -30.87 19.12
CA GLY A 117 1.20 -29.47 18.94
C GLY A 117 1.25 -28.98 17.49
N GLY A 118 1.74 -29.80 16.56
CA GLY A 118 1.80 -29.46 15.14
C GLY A 118 3.04 -28.67 14.74
N SER A 119 3.01 -28.15 13.51
CA SER A 119 4.20 -27.63 12.83
C SER A 119 4.55 -26.17 13.13
N LEU A 120 3.75 -25.47 13.94
CA LEU A 120 3.96 -24.07 14.30
C LEU A 120 4.40 -23.99 15.76
N LEU A 121 5.52 -23.34 16.02
CA LEU A 121 5.90 -23.00 17.39
C LEU A 121 5.09 -21.80 17.86
N GLN A 122 4.46 -21.90 19.03
CA GLN A 122 3.98 -20.75 19.79
C GLN A 122 5.11 -20.24 20.70
N ALA A 123 5.78 -19.17 20.27
CA ALA A 123 7.03 -18.70 20.85
C ALA A 123 6.91 -18.08 22.26
N GLN A 124 5.71 -17.76 22.70
CA GLN A 124 5.38 -17.14 23.99
C GLN A 124 4.41 -18.02 24.76
N SER A 125 4.38 -17.82 26.08
CA SER A 125 3.43 -18.49 26.97
C SER A 125 3.07 -17.59 28.14
N ILE A 126 1.90 -17.82 28.74
CA ILE A 126 1.44 -17.06 29.91
C ILE A 126 2.19 -17.44 31.19
N SER A 127 2.81 -18.63 31.22
CA SER A 127 3.68 -19.08 32.30
C SER A 127 4.80 -20.00 31.77
N PRO A 128 5.97 -20.03 32.43
CA PRO A 128 7.11 -20.85 31.99
C PRO A 128 6.82 -22.35 31.90
N GLU A 129 5.87 -22.87 32.68
CA GLU A 129 5.49 -24.28 32.68
C GLU A 129 4.73 -24.70 31.42
N CYS A 130 4.08 -23.74 30.76
CA CYS A 130 3.31 -23.93 29.53
C CYS A 130 4.16 -23.68 28.28
N ALA A 131 5.40 -23.24 28.43
CA ALA A 131 6.23 -22.83 27.30
C ALA A 131 6.50 -24.01 26.36
N GLU A 132 6.25 -23.79 25.07
CA GLU A 132 6.57 -24.77 24.04
C GLU A 132 8.08 -24.85 23.79
N SER A 133 8.50 -26.04 23.36
CA SER A 133 9.85 -26.26 22.83
C SER A 133 9.81 -27.08 21.55
N ILE A 134 10.69 -26.78 20.60
CA ILE A 134 10.81 -27.62 19.40
C ILE A 134 11.39 -28.98 19.82
N PRO A 135 10.73 -30.11 19.50
CA PRO A 135 11.26 -31.43 19.85
C PRO A 135 12.69 -31.63 19.32
N PRO A 136 13.63 -32.19 20.10
CA PRO A 136 15.00 -32.36 19.64
C PRO A 136 15.12 -33.47 18.59
N PHE A 137 16.23 -33.48 17.83
CA PHE A 137 16.58 -34.60 16.96
C PHE A 137 16.62 -35.93 17.76
N PRO A 138 16.09 -37.04 17.23
CA PRO A 138 15.58 -37.23 15.87
C PRO A 138 14.08 -36.95 15.68
N ILE A 139 13.38 -36.37 16.65
CA ILE A 139 11.93 -36.13 16.56
C ILE A 139 11.61 -35.00 15.59
N SER A 140 12.30 -33.87 15.69
CA SER A 140 12.31 -32.81 14.68
C SER A 140 13.69 -32.75 14.04
N ASN A 141 13.76 -32.52 12.74
CA ASN A 141 15.01 -32.39 12.01
C ASN A 141 15.02 -31.23 11.00
N ILE A 142 13.93 -30.46 10.93
CA ILE A 142 13.81 -29.32 10.04
C ILE A 142 13.08 -28.17 10.72
N GLN A 143 13.53 -26.95 10.44
CA GLN A 143 12.94 -25.71 10.91
C GLN A 143 13.05 -24.66 9.80
N ALA A 144 12.05 -23.80 9.71
CA ALA A 144 12.05 -22.65 8.81
C ALA A 144 11.34 -21.47 9.46
N ASN A 145 11.84 -20.26 9.20
CA ASN A 145 11.15 -19.03 9.59
C ASN A 145 10.27 -18.57 8.45
N ARG A 146 9.11 -18.02 8.78
CA ARG A 146 8.24 -17.30 7.84
C ARG A 146 7.98 -15.89 8.33
N ILE A 147 8.27 -14.89 7.50
CA ILE A 147 7.99 -13.49 7.80
C ILE A 147 6.49 -13.20 7.67
N THR A 148 5.99 -12.27 8.48
CA THR A 148 4.59 -11.83 8.42
C THR A 148 4.25 -11.22 7.05
N SER A 149 3.25 -11.79 6.37
CA SER A 149 2.77 -11.28 5.07
C SER A 149 1.75 -10.15 5.22
N THR A 150 1.62 -9.30 4.20
CA THR A 150 0.54 -8.29 4.15
C THR A 150 -0.84 -8.91 4.00
N ILE A 151 -1.87 -8.22 4.53
CA ILE A 151 -3.29 -8.50 4.32
C ILE A 151 -4.03 -7.31 3.68
N LEU A 152 -3.29 -6.30 3.19
CA LEU A 152 -3.84 -5.19 2.40
C LEU A 152 -4.58 -5.74 1.16
N GLY A 153 -5.78 -5.24 0.89
CA GLY A 153 -6.62 -5.69 -0.22
C GLY A 153 -7.15 -7.13 -0.09
N ALA A 154 -7.15 -7.75 1.10
CA ALA A 154 -7.54 -9.15 1.25
C ALA A 154 -8.97 -9.47 0.78
N GLY A 155 -9.94 -8.55 0.99
CA GLY A 155 -11.30 -8.73 0.48
C GLY A 155 -11.38 -8.74 -1.05
N LEU A 156 -10.58 -7.92 -1.73
CA LEU A 156 -10.48 -7.95 -3.19
C LEU A 156 -9.87 -9.26 -3.67
N ILE A 157 -8.82 -9.75 -3.00
CA ILE A 157 -8.20 -11.04 -3.31
C ILE A 157 -9.20 -12.19 -3.10
N GLU A 158 -9.97 -12.19 -2.01
CA GLU A 158 -11.04 -13.19 -1.74
C GLU A 158 -12.17 -13.16 -2.78
N ALA A 159 -12.47 -11.98 -3.32
CA ALA A 159 -13.51 -11.80 -4.34
C ALA A 159 -13.09 -12.28 -5.74
N ILE A 160 -11.80 -12.57 -5.99
CA ILE A 160 -11.35 -13.16 -7.27
C ILE A 160 -12.01 -14.54 -7.44
N PRO A 161 -12.67 -14.82 -8.59
CA PRO A 161 -13.27 -16.12 -8.84
C PRO A 161 -12.22 -17.23 -8.88
N ASP A 162 -12.51 -18.34 -8.21
CA ASP A 162 -11.60 -19.49 -8.13
C ASP A 162 -11.19 -20.01 -9.53
N GLN A 163 -12.10 -19.98 -10.50
CA GLN A 163 -11.81 -20.39 -11.88
C GLN A 163 -10.79 -19.49 -12.60
N ASP A 164 -10.69 -18.21 -12.22
CA ASP A 164 -9.78 -17.27 -12.88
C ASP A 164 -8.34 -17.52 -12.41
N ILE A 165 -8.15 -17.93 -11.16
CA ILE A 165 -6.87 -18.41 -10.65
C ILE A 165 -6.54 -19.78 -11.26
N GLN A 166 -7.50 -20.71 -11.27
CA GLN A 166 -7.35 -22.04 -11.86
C GLN A 166 -6.93 -21.99 -13.33
N PHE A 167 -7.40 -20.98 -14.09
CA PHE A 167 -7.03 -20.79 -15.49
C PHE A 167 -5.50 -20.75 -15.70
N TYR A 168 -4.74 -20.12 -14.80
CA TYR A 168 -3.29 -20.04 -14.91
C TYR A 168 -2.60 -21.39 -14.63
N ALA A 169 -3.15 -22.19 -13.72
CA ALA A 169 -2.68 -23.55 -13.47
C ALA A 169 -2.99 -24.50 -14.65
N ASP A 170 -4.14 -24.31 -15.31
CA ASP A 170 -4.57 -25.12 -16.45
C ASP A 170 -3.86 -24.73 -17.77
N ASN A 171 -3.33 -23.50 -17.85
CA ASN A 171 -2.68 -22.94 -19.04
C ASN A 171 -1.29 -22.37 -18.71
N PRO A 172 -0.37 -23.16 -18.13
CA PRO A 172 0.90 -22.63 -17.66
C PRO A 172 1.79 -22.20 -18.83
N PRO A 173 2.53 -21.08 -18.69
CA PRO A 173 3.59 -20.71 -19.62
C PRO A 173 4.71 -21.78 -19.70
N PRO A 174 5.53 -21.78 -20.76
CA PRO A 174 6.67 -22.71 -20.85
C PRO A 174 7.61 -22.59 -19.65
N ASN A 175 8.00 -23.73 -19.08
CA ASN A 175 8.87 -23.87 -17.90
C ASN A 175 8.27 -23.38 -16.57
N VAL A 176 7.00 -22.99 -16.53
CA VAL A 176 6.26 -22.68 -15.29
C VAL A 176 5.34 -23.86 -14.99
N SER A 177 5.25 -24.26 -13.72
CA SER A 177 4.46 -25.43 -13.30
C SER A 177 3.50 -25.14 -12.15
N GLY A 178 3.18 -23.85 -11.97
CA GLY A 178 2.24 -23.33 -10.97
C GLY A 178 0.96 -24.16 -10.86
N ARG A 179 0.55 -24.48 -9.64
CA ARG A 179 -0.70 -25.21 -9.38
C ARG A 179 -1.50 -24.62 -8.24
N VAL A 180 -2.81 -24.86 -8.26
CA VAL A 180 -3.70 -24.47 -7.17
C VAL A 180 -3.46 -25.32 -5.92
N HIS A 181 -3.58 -24.70 -4.75
CA HIS A 181 -3.81 -25.42 -3.50
C HIS A 181 -5.31 -25.39 -3.20
N MET A 182 -5.99 -26.52 -3.40
CA MET A 182 -7.41 -26.63 -3.03
C MET A 182 -7.54 -26.86 -1.54
N VAL A 183 -8.27 -25.98 -0.85
CA VAL A 183 -8.45 -26.00 0.61
C VAL A 183 -9.92 -25.85 0.96
N VAL A 184 -10.34 -26.35 2.11
CA VAL A 184 -11.75 -26.27 2.55
C VAL A 184 -11.89 -25.14 3.57
N PRO A 185 -12.67 -24.08 3.29
CA PRO A 185 -12.95 -23.04 4.28
C PRO A 185 -13.66 -23.60 5.51
N ALA A 186 -13.32 -23.09 6.70
CA ALA A 186 -13.86 -23.57 7.97
C ALA A 186 -15.32 -23.14 8.20
N GLU A 187 -15.74 -21.97 7.69
CA GLU A 187 -17.09 -21.43 7.87
C GLU A 187 -18.16 -22.00 6.92
N GLY A 188 -17.73 -22.68 5.85
CA GLY A 188 -18.61 -23.05 4.72
C GLY A 188 -18.99 -24.53 4.68
N PRO A 189 -19.90 -24.93 3.77
CA PRO A 189 -20.00 -26.34 3.43
C PRO A 189 -18.63 -26.83 2.93
N ALA A 190 -18.30 -28.09 3.16
CA ALA A 190 -17.00 -28.71 2.87
C ALA A 190 -16.59 -28.79 1.37
N THR A 191 -16.92 -27.77 0.59
CA THR A 191 -16.57 -27.59 -0.82
C THR A 191 -15.19 -26.94 -0.88
N PRO A 192 -14.20 -27.58 -1.50
CA PRO A 192 -12.88 -26.99 -1.68
C PRO A 192 -12.95 -25.71 -2.51
N ARG A 193 -12.17 -24.71 -2.10
CA ARG A 193 -11.90 -23.46 -2.81
C ARG A 193 -10.41 -23.34 -3.12
N VAL A 194 -10.07 -22.48 -4.07
CA VAL A 194 -8.67 -22.13 -4.34
C VAL A 194 -8.12 -21.31 -3.17
N GLY A 195 -7.04 -21.82 -2.57
CA GLY A 195 -6.29 -21.16 -1.52
C GLY A 195 -5.51 -19.97 -2.07
N ARG A 196 -5.45 -18.88 -1.30
CA ARG A 196 -4.91 -17.58 -1.72
C ARG A 196 -4.14 -16.84 -0.61
N PHE A 197 -4.29 -17.27 0.64
CA PHE A 197 -3.66 -16.67 1.81
C PHE A 197 -2.63 -17.60 2.45
N GLY A 198 -1.64 -17.00 3.12
CA GLY A 198 -0.47 -17.70 3.68
C GLY A 198 0.62 -18.00 2.65
N TRP A 199 1.80 -18.40 3.13
CA TRP A 199 2.96 -18.71 2.29
C TRP A 199 2.81 -19.96 1.44
N LYS A 200 1.91 -20.87 1.83
CA LYS A 200 1.62 -22.12 1.11
C LYS A 200 0.20 -22.13 0.55
N ALA A 201 -0.45 -20.96 0.40
CA ALA A 201 -1.83 -20.85 -0.08
C ALA A 201 -2.81 -21.75 0.72
N GLN A 202 -2.58 -21.91 2.02
CA GLN A 202 -3.31 -22.89 2.84
C GLN A 202 -4.70 -22.42 3.31
N VAL A 203 -5.08 -21.17 3.03
CA VAL A 203 -6.39 -20.60 3.38
C VAL A 203 -7.01 -19.88 2.18
N ALA A 204 -8.33 -20.03 1.99
CA ALA A 204 -9.08 -19.48 0.85
C ALA A 204 -9.95 -18.26 1.16
N THR A 205 -10.37 -18.06 2.41
CA THR A 205 -11.31 -17.00 2.81
C THR A 205 -10.74 -16.15 3.93
N VAL A 206 -11.16 -14.88 3.99
CA VAL A 206 -10.69 -13.96 5.04
C VAL A 206 -11.18 -14.43 6.40
N LEU A 207 -12.42 -14.91 6.52
CA LEU A 207 -12.97 -15.38 7.79
C LEU A 207 -12.26 -16.64 8.32
N THR A 208 -11.96 -17.63 7.46
CA THR A 208 -11.12 -18.77 7.89
C THR A 208 -9.75 -18.27 8.34
N PHE A 209 -9.15 -17.32 7.62
CA PHE A 209 -7.83 -16.78 7.98
C PHE A 209 -7.87 -16.09 9.35
N SER A 210 -8.88 -15.27 9.62
CA SER A 210 -9.09 -14.60 10.91
C SER A 210 -9.23 -15.61 12.05
N GLY A 211 -10.06 -16.65 11.87
CA GLY A 211 -10.26 -17.68 12.90
C GLY A 211 -9.05 -18.57 13.13
N ASP A 212 -8.35 -18.96 12.07
CA ASP A 212 -7.15 -19.80 12.13
C ASP A 212 -6.00 -19.05 12.82
N ALA A 213 -5.79 -17.79 12.45
CA ALA A 213 -4.76 -16.95 13.08
C ALA A 213 -5.10 -16.59 14.53
N ALA A 214 -6.38 -16.36 14.86
CA ALA A 214 -6.82 -16.13 16.23
C ALA A 214 -6.42 -17.29 17.16
N LEU A 215 -6.66 -18.54 16.75
CA LEU A 215 -6.22 -19.70 17.52
C LEU A 215 -4.69 -19.87 17.48
N ASN A 216 -4.10 -19.96 16.29
CA ASN A 216 -2.71 -20.41 16.16
C ASN A 216 -1.65 -19.37 16.54
N GLU A 217 -1.98 -18.09 16.46
CA GLU A 217 -1.03 -17.00 16.73
C GLU A 217 -1.30 -16.29 18.06
N MET A 218 -2.54 -16.35 18.58
CA MET A 218 -2.93 -15.69 19.84
C MET A 218 -3.53 -16.63 20.89
N GLY A 219 -3.84 -17.89 20.55
CA GLY A 219 -4.53 -18.82 21.45
C GLY A 219 -5.96 -18.38 21.78
N LEU A 220 -6.65 -17.74 20.85
CA LEU A 220 -8.04 -17.33 21.02
C LEU A 220 -8.95 -18.32 20.31
N THR A 221 -9.58 -19.22 21.05
CA THR A 221 -10.54 -20.17 20.48
C THR A 221 -11.83 -19.45 20.08
N ASN A 222 -12.46 -19.95 19.01
CA ASN A 222 -13.58 -19.28 18.36
C ASN A 222 -14.55 -20.29 17.76
N ARG A 223 -15.67 -19.80 17.21
CA ARG A 223 -16.73 -20.68 16.67
C ARG A 223 -16.28 -21.59 15.51
N LEU A 224 -15.19 -21.27 14.81
CA LEU A 224 -14.63 -22.10 13.73
C LEU A 224 -13.60 -23.09 14.26
N PHE A 225 -12.84 -22.69 15.29
CA PHE A 225 -11.78 -23.48 15.91
C PHE A 225 -11.96 -23.47 17.44
N THR A 226 -12.72 -24.45 17.93
CA THR A 226 -13.23 -24.49 19.32
C THR A 226 -12.34 -25.29 20.29
N GLN A 227 -11.12 -25.62 19.90
CA GLN A 227 -10.20 -26.41 20.72
C GLN A 227 -8.88 -25.67 20.80
N GLU A 228 -8.44 -25.39 22.02
CA GLU A 228 -7.15 -24.76 22.28
C GLU A 228 -5.96 -25.63 21.89
N ASN A 229 -4.87 -24.98 21.49
CA ASN A 229 -3.59 -25.61 21.23
C ASN A 229 -2.95 -26.08 22.54
N ALA A 230 -2.79 -27.39 22.69
CA ALA A 230 -2.13 -27.97 23.85
C ALA A 230 -0.60 -27.77 23.77
N PRO A 231 0.07 -27.23 24.81
CA PRO A 231 1.51 -27.05 24.81
C PRO A 231 2.25 -28.34 24.51
N ASN A 232 3.03 -28.34 23.41
CA ASN A 232 3.71 -29.54 22.91
C ASN A 232 2.80 -30.78 22.77
N GLY A 233 1.49 -30.58 22.54
CA GLY A 233 0.49 -31.63 22.41
C GLY A 233 0.04 -32.29 23.72
N ASP A 234 0.35 -31.72 24.89
CA ASP A 234 -0.01 -32.28 26.20
C ASP A 234 -1.35 -31.73 26.73
N PRO A 235 -2.45 -32.51 26.66
CA PRO A 235 -3.77 -32.07 27.13
C PRO A 235 -3.90 -32.00 28.66
N ASP A 236 -3.04 -32.66 29.43
CA ASP A 236 -3.05 -32.58 30.89
C ASP A 236 -2.28 -31.34 31.38
N LEU A 237 -1.25 -30.92 30.64
CA LEU A 237 -0.63 -29.61 30.83
C LEU A 237 -1.58 -28.47 30.41
N LEU A 238 -2.27 -28.61 29.29
CA LEU A 238 -3.27 -27.63 28.84
C LEU A 238 -4.29 -27.31 29.95
N LYS A 239 -4.87 -28.31 30.63
CA LYS A 239 -5.81 -28.11 31.74
C LYS A 239 -5.25 -27.32 32.94
N GLN A 240 -3.93 -27.23 33.08
CA GLN A 240 -3.27 -26.47 34.14
C GLN A 240 -2.95 -25.04 33.69
N CYS A 241 -2.78 -24.84 32.39
CA CYS A 241 -2.36 -23.60 31.76
C CYS A 241 -3.55 -22.77 31.29
N ASP A 242 -4.59 -23.41 30.79
CA ASP A 242 -5.82 -22.75 30.39
C ASP A 242 -6.80 -22.66 31.58
N SER A 243 -7.24 -21.44 31.84
CA SER A 243 -8.12 -21.09 32.96
C SER A 243 -9.38 -20.37 32.50
N VAL A 244 -9.52 -20.10 31.20
CA VAL A 244 -10.69 -19.51 30.59
C VAL A 244 -11.51 -20.65 29.96
N ALA A 245 -12.78 -20.40 29.65
CA ALA A 245 -13.64 -21.43 29.09
C ALA A 245 -13.81 -21.23 27.59
N ASP A 246 -13.47 -22.25 26.81
CA ASP A 246 -13.64 -22.24 25.35
C ASP A 246 -15.13 -22.29 24.92
N PRO A 247 -15.50 -21.65 23.78
CA PRO A 247 -14.67 -20.68 23.08
C PRO A 247 -14.60 -19.35 23.83
N GLU A 248 -13.47 -18.65 23.86
CA GLU A 248 -13.41 -17.31 24.49
C GLU A 248 -14.04 -16.24 23.61
N ASP A 249 -14.01 -16.44 22.29
CA ASP A 249 -14.65 -15.52 21.36
C ASP A 249 -16.18 -15.58 21.50
N HIS A 250 -16.78 -14.41 21.71
CA HIS A 250 -18.20 -14.23 21.98
C HIS A 250 -18.74 -12.99 21.27
N PRO A 251 -20.02 -12.99 20.87
CA PRO A 251 -20.61 -11.86 20.18
C PRO A 251 -20.69 -10.62 21.07
N ASP A 252 -20.38 -9.47 20.49
CA ASP A 252 -20.56 -8.15 21.10
C ASP A 252 -22.05 -7.73 21.16
N GLY A 253 -22.31 -6.49 21.59
CA GLY A 253 -23.67 -5.93 21.62
C GLY A 253 -24.35 -5.82 20.24
N SER A 254 -23.61 -5.95 19.15
CA SER A 254 -24.09 -5.94 17.77
C SER A 254 -24.24 -7.36 17.19
N GLY A 255 -23.85 -8.39 17.94
CA GLY A 255 -23.92 -9.79 17.52
C GLY A 255 -22.69 -10.28 16.73
N PHE A 256 -21.61 -9.51 16.68
CA PHE A 256 -20.37 -9.90 15.99
C PHE A 256 -19.34 -10.42 16.99
N GLU A 257 -18.75 -11.57 16.70
CA GLU A 257 -17.59 -12.11 17.42
C GLU A 257 -16.31 -11.35 17.03
N PHE A 258 -15.23 -11.49 17.80
CA PHE A 258 -13.92 -10.89 17.52
C PHE A 258 -13.45 -11.26 16.11
N ILE A 259 -13.56 -12.53 15.71
CA ILE A 259 -13.14 -12.95 14.36
C ILE A 259 -13.98 -12.30 13.25
N ASP A 260 -15.24 -11.93 13.50
CA ASP A 260 -16.05 -11.17 12.52
C ASP A 260 -15.55 -9.75 12.38
N ARG A 261 -15.25 -9.09 13.51
CA ARG A 261 -14.82 -7.69 13.52
C ARG A 261 -13.46 -7.53 12.84
N ILE A 262 -12.49 -8.40 13.13
CA ILE A 262 -11.21 -8.39 12.39
C ILE A 262 -11.42 -8.78 10.92
N THR A 263 -12.32 -9.71 10.59
CA THR A 263 -12.67 -10.03 9.19
C THR A 263 -13.16 -8.79 8.45
N HIS A 264 -14.04 -7.97 9.05
CA HIS A 264 -14.52 -6.74 8.42
C HIS A 264 -13.38 -5.75 8.14
N PHE A 265 -12.46 -5.57 9.08
CA PHE A 265 -11.26 -4.74 8.84
C PHE A 265 -10.45 -5.27 7.66
N GLN A 266 -10.10 -6.55 7.68
CA GLN A 266 -9.29 -7.19 6.63
C GLN A 266 -9.98 -7.20 5.27
N ARG A 267 -11.30 -7.41 5.24
CA ARG A 267 -12.11 -7.46 4.01
C ARG A 267 -12.24 -6.08 3.36
N PHE A 268 -12.36 -5.03 4.15
CA PHE A 268 -12.52 -3.66 3.63
C PHE A 268 -11.21 -2.86 3.58
N LEU A 269 -10.08 -3.48 3.92
CA LEU A 269 -8.76 -2.85 3.82
C LEU A 269 -8.41 -2.57 2.35
N ALA A 270 -8.05 -1.33 2.03
CA ALA A 270 -7.69 -0.94 0.69
C ALA A 270 -6.47 -1.73 0.17
N PRO A 271 -6.39 -2.01 -1.15
CA PRO A 271 -5.15 -2.46 -1.75
C PRO A 271 -4.09 -1.34 -1.69
N PRO A 272 -2.79 -1.66 -1.69
CA PRO A 272 -1.75 -0.64 -1.81
C PRO A 272 -1.93 0.19 -3.09
N PRO A 273 -1.73 1.52 -3.05
CA PRO A 273 -1.81 2.38 -4.22
C PRO A 273 -0.66 2.09 -5.20
N GLN A 274 -0.83 2.51 -6.45
CA GLN A 274 0.22 2.50 -7.45
C GLN A 274 0.28 3.86 -8.14
N THR A 275 1.46 4.49 -8.12
CA THR A 275 1.69 5.78 -8.77
C THR A 275 3.04 5.79 -9.50
N PRO A 276 3.08 6.05 -10.82
CA PRO A 276 1.94 6.32 -11.71
C PRO A 276 1.01 5.10 -11.88
N LYS A 277 -0.29 5.34 -12.12
CA LYS A 277 -1.31 4.27 -12.14
C LYS A 277 -1.09 3.25 -13.26
N SER A 278 -0.43 3.63 -14.35
CA SER A 278 -0.08 2.74 -15.47
C SER A 278 0.91 3.38 -16.44
N GLY A 279 1.44 2.57 -17.36
CA GLY A 279 2.15 3.08 -18.55
C GLY A 279 3.67 3.16 -18.42
N MET A 280 4.24 2.77 -17.28
CA MET A 280 5.70 2.73 -17.08
C MET A 280 6.36 1.72 -18.02
N SER A 281 7.49 2.10 -18.63
CA SER A 281 8.26 1.20 -19.49
C SER A 281 8.82 -0.01 -18.72
N GLY A 282 9.07 0.16 -17.41
CA GLY A 282 9.48 -0.90 -16.51
C GLY A 282 8.56 -2.11 -16.46
N GLU A 283 7.24 -1.91 -16.58
CA GLU A 283 6.26 -3.00 -16.63
C GLU A 283 6.43 -3.83 -17.93
N ALA A 284 6.77 -3.19 -19.04
CA ALA A 284 7.05 -3.89 -20.29
C ALA A 284 8.30 -4.77 -20.17
N HIS A 285 9.35 -4.30 -19.50
CA HIS A 285 10.55 -5.11 -19.23
C HIS A 285 10.27 -6.25 -18.25
N PHE A 286 9.42 -6.01 -17.26
CA PHE A 286 8.94 -7.04 -16.33
C PHE A 286 8.23 -8.18 -17.07
N MET A 287 7.38 -7.85 -18.03
CA MET A 287 6.71 -8.84 -18.88
C MET A 287 7.68 -9.51 -19.87
N ALA A 288 8.63 -8.76 -20.44
CA ALA A 288 9.64 -9.30 -21.34
C ALA A 288 10.61 -10.27 -20.64
N ALA A 289 10.90 -10.02 -19.36
CA ALA A 289 11.64 -10.93 -18.49
C ALA A 289 10.82 -12.13 -18.01
N GLN A 290 9.55 -12.23 -18.41
CA GLN A 290 8.62 -13.30 -18.02
C GLN A 290 8.35 -13.38 -16.51
N CYS A 291 8.56 -12.28 -15.76
CA CYS A 291 8.18 -12.21 -14.35
C CYS A 291 6.66 -12.39 -14.19
N GLY A 292 5.88 -11.82 -15.12
CA GLY A 292 4.42 -11.94 -15.17
C GLY A 292 3.88 -13.34 -15.49
N SER A 293 4.75 -14.35 -15.67
CA SER A 293 4.33 -15.74 -15.82
C SER A 293 3.84 -16.36 -14.51
N CYS A 294 4.32 -15.85 -13.37
CA CYS A 294 3.82 -16.18 -12.02
C CYS A 294 3.24 -14.94 -11.35
N HIS A 295 3.90 -13.79 -11.52
CA HIS A 295 3.43 -12.50 -11.01
C HIS A 295 2.40 -11.84 -11.94
N VAL A 296 1.29 -12.55 -12.19
CA VAL A 296 0.22 -12.12 -13.10
C VAL A 296 -0.28 -10.72 -12.74
N PRO A 297 -0.29 -9.74 -13.69
CA PRO A 297 -0.53 -8.34 -13.35
C PRO A 297 -1.85 -8.06 -12.64
N SER A 298 -2.97 -8.60 -13.14
CA SER A 298 -4.27 -8.27 -12.57
C SER A 298 -5.36 -9.31 -12.81
N PHE A 299 -6.38 -9.25 -11.94
CA PHE A 299 -7.67 -9.93 -12.06
C PHE A 299 -8.80 -8.90 -12.07
N THR A 300 -10.03 -9.36 -12.34
CA THR A 300 -11.24 -8.55 -12.17
C THR A 300 -12.22 -9.29 -11.27
N THR A 301 -12.68 -8.66 -10.20
CA THR A 301 -13.71 -9.27 -9.34
C THR A 301 -15.06 -9.31 -10.07
N PRO A 302 -15.91 -10.32 -9.82
CA PRO A 302 -17.17 -10.43 -10.53
C PRO A 302 -18.14 -9.33 -10.06
N ASN A 303 -19.12 -9.02 -10.90
CA ASN A 303 -20.28 -8.23 -10.48
C ASN A 303 -21.36 -9.13 -9.85
N ASP A 304 -20.99 -9.84 -8.77
CA ASP A 304 -21.89 -10.74 -8.03
C ASP A 304 -22.59 -9.99 -6.90
N THR A 305 -23.93 -10.10 -6.82
CA THR A 305 -24.74 -9.49 -5.77
C THR A 305 -24.50 -10.06 -4.37
N ASN A 306 -23.83 -11.20 -4.25
CA ASN A 306 -23.43 -11.80 -2.97
C ASN A 306 -22.16 -11.16 -2.37
N LEU A 307 -21.39 -10.40 -3.16
CA LEU A 307 -20.26 -9.62 -2.68
C LEU A 307 -20.73 -8.26 -2.18
N GLU A 308 -20.00 -7.63 -1.29
CA GLU A 308 -20.21 -6.24 -0.88
C GLU A 308 -20.01 -5.30 -2.10
N PRO A 309 -20.84 -4.24 -2.29
CA PRO A 309 -20.77 -3.39 -3.47
C PRO A 309 -19.38 -2.82 -3.75
N ALA A 310 -18.63 -2.47 -2.71
CA ALA A 310 -17.27 -1.93 -2.81
C ALA A 310 -16.26 -2.93 -3.41
N LEU A 311 -16.54 -4.23 -3.40
CA LEU A 311 -15.67 -5.28 -3.91
C LEU A 311 -16.05 -5.78 -5.31
N ARG A 312 -17.14 -5.29 -5.90
CA ARG A 312 -17.65 -5.77 -7.21
C ARG A 312 -17.02 -5.04 -8.38
N ASN A 313 -16.77 -5.76 -9.48
CA ASN A 313 -16.28 -5.19 -10.74
C ASN A 313 -15.03 -4.31 -10.55
N ARG A 314 -14.11 -4.77 -9.71
CA ARG A 314 -12.86 -4.09 -9.38
C ARG A 314 -11.69 -4.75 -10.08
N THR A 315 -10.80 -3.94 -10.64
CA THR A 315 -9.50 -4.40 -11.11
C THR A 315 -8.59 -4.63 -9.90
N VAL A 316 -8.01 -5.81 -9.79
CA VAL A 316 -7.13 -6.20 -8.68
C VAL A 316 -5.72 -6.36 -9.23
N LYS A 317 -4.87 -5.33 -9.09
CA LYS A 317 -3.47 -5.33 -9.57
C LYS A 317 -2.50 -5.96 -8.56
N ALA A 318 -2.74 -7.21 -8.21
CA ALA A 318 -1.96 -7.89 -7.15
C ALA A 318 -0.57 -8.35 -7.60
N TYR A 319 -0.32 -8.45 -8.92
CA TYR A 319 0.94 -8.98 -9.48
C TYR A 319 1.31 -10.35 -8.89
N SER A 320 0.33 -11.27 -8.90
CA SER A 320 0.41 -12.62 -8.33
C SER A 320 -0.70 -13.47 -8.92
N ASP A 321 -0.38 -14.69 -9.34
CA ASP A 321 -1.37 -15.71 -9.71
C ASP A 321 -1.91 -16.51 -8.51
N PHE A 322 -1.38 -16.29 -7.30
CA PHE A 322 -1.69 -17.02 -6.07
C PHE A 322 -1.44 -18.54 -6.14
N LEU A 323 -0.74 -19.03 -7.17
CA LEU A 323 -0.43 -20.45 -7.33
C LEU A 323 0.80 -20.84 -6.49
N LEU A 324 0.95 -22.14 -6.24
CA LEU A 324 2.14 -22.74 -5.69
C LEU A 324 3.16 -23.01 -6.80
N HIS A 325 4.38 -22.51 -6.64
CA HIS A 325 5.50 -22.71 -7.58
C HIS A 325 6.72 -23.32 -6.90
N ASP A 326 7.45 -24.19 -7.62
CA ASP A 326 8.69 -24.79 -7.14
C ASP A 326 9.83 -23.75 -7.11
N MET A 327 10.23 -23.34 -5.90
CA MET A 327 11.31 -22.38 -5.67
C MET A 327 12.67 -23.06 -5.47
N GLY A 328 12.73 -24.38 -5.65
CA GLY A 328 13.93 -25.20 -5.54
C GLY A 328 14.69 -24.98 -4.23
N SER A 329 16.00 -24.80 -4.33
CA SER A 329 16.88 -24.62 -3.18
C SER A 329 16.61 -23.36 -2.34
N ASN A 330 15.73 -22.46 -2.79
CA ASN A 330 15.36 -21.25 -2.07
C ASN A 330 13.96 -21.30 -1.44
N ALA A 331 13.29 -22.45 -1.48
CA ALA A 331 12.06 -22.72 -0.72
C ALA A 331 12.33 -22.78 0.80
N ASP A 332 11.26 -23.00 1.58
CA ASP A 332 11.33 -23.15 3.04
C ASP A 332 11.52 -24.62 3.50
N PHE A 333 11.40 -25.58 2.58
CA PHE A 333 11.49 -27.01 2.82
C PHE A 333 10.43 -27.59 3.79
N ILE A 334 9.36 -26.84 4.07
CA ILE A 334 8.24 -27.27 4.91
C ILE A 334 7.05 -27.63 4.02
N ALA A 335 6.62 -28.89 4.04
CA ALA A 335 5.35 -29.27 3.41
C ALA A 335 4.17 -28.85 4.29
N GLN A 336 3.06 -28.43 3.69
CA GLN A 336 1.85 -28.05 4.43
C GLN A 336 0.60 -28.35 3.63
N GLY A 337 -0.26 -29.23 4.16
CA GLY A 337 -1.41 -29.73 3.42
C GLY A 337 -0.95 -30.43 2.14
N ALA A 338 -1.45 -30.00 0.99
CA ALA A 338 -1.01 -30.53 -0.30
C ALA A 338 0.24 -29.84 -0.85
N ALA A 339 0.71 -28.71 -0.29
CA ALA A 339 1.90 -28.01 -0.75
C ALA A 339 3.18 -28.76 -0.35
N THR A 340 4.10 -28.92 -1.29
CA THR A 340 5.37 -29.63 -1.08
C THR A 340 6.40 -28.77 -0.33
N GLU A 341 7.52 -29.37 0.01
CA GLU A 341 8.66 -28.72 0.64
C GLU A 341 9.29 -27.65 -0.25
N PHE A 342 9.17 -27.76 -1.58
CA PHE A 342 9.78 -26.81 -2.52
C PHE A 342 8.82 -25.71 -3.00
N GLU A 343 7.52 -25.87 -2.73
CA GLU A 343 6.50 -24.97 -3.29
C GLU A 343 6.23 -23.77 -2.39
N ILE A 344 6.23 -22.56 -2.94
CA ILE A 344 5.78 -21.34 -2.24
C ILE A 344 4.71 -20.66 -3.09
N ARG A 345 3.71 -20.08 -2.43
CA ARG A 345 2.71 -19.26 -3.11
C ARG A 345 3.38 -18.01 -3.68
N THR A 346 3.11 -17.66 -4.93
CA THR A 346 3.51 -16.35 -5.48
C THR A 346 2.93 -15.22 -4.60
N PRO A 347 3.73 -14.47 -3.82
CA PRO A 347 3.20 -13.37 -3.02
C PRO A 347 2.80 -12.20 -3.92
N THR A 348 1.91 -11.34 -3.43
CA THR A 348 1.55 -10.10 -4.15
C THR A 348 2.75 -9.16 -4.23
N LEU A 349 2.95 -8.51 -5.37
CA LEU A 349 3.96 -7.45 -5.51
C LEU A 349 3.40 -6.05 -5.28
N TRP A 350 2.08 -5.87 -5.22
CA TRP A 350 1.53 -4.60 -4.73
C TRP A 350 2.05 -4.31 -3.31
N GLY A 351 2.35 -3.04 -3.03
CA GLY A 351 2.97 -2.66 -1.74
C GLY A 351 4.40 -3.17 -1.53
N VAL A 352 5.10 -3.69 -2.55
CA VAL A 352 6.49 -4.15 -2.39
C VAL A 352 7.45 -3.00 -2.03
N ARG A 353 7.13 -1.76 -2.44
CA ARG A 353 7.87 -0.53 -2.10
C ARG A 353 8.29 -0.47 -0.63
N VAL A 354 7.34 -0.70 0.26
CA VAL A 354 7.49 -0.52 1.72
C VAL A 354 7.86 -1.81 2.47
N ARG A 355 8.06 -2.93 1.75
CA ARG A 355 8.35 -4.22 2.38
C ARG A 355 9.85 -4.37 2.68
N ASP A 356 10.15 -4.45 3.96
CA ASP A 356 11.45 -4.84 4.51
C ASP A 356 11.21 -5.59 5.83
N PRO A 357 11.57 -6.89 5.95
CA PRO A 357 12.36 -7.69 5.00
C PRO A 357 11.54 -8.37 3.88
N LEU A 358 12.25 -8.99 2.94
CA LEU A 358 11.72 -9.70 1.77
C LEU A 358 12.17 -11.17 1.71
N TRP A 359 11.57 -11.90 0.76
CA TRP A 359 11.52 -13.37 0.70
C TRP A 359 10.62 -13.97 1.78
N HIS A 360 10.37 -15.29 1.71
CA HIS A 360 9.45 -15.96 2.66
C HIS A 360 10.00 -15.98 4.09
N ASP A 361 11.32 -15.94 4.26
CA ASP A 361 12.02 -16.02 5.54
C ASP A 361 12.77 -14.73 5.91
N GLY A 362 12.48 -13.63 5.21
CA GLY A 362 13.07 -12.31 5.49
C GLY A 362 14.59 -12.22 5.29
N ARG A 363 15.22 -13.15 4.56
CA ARG A 363 16.69 -13.16 4.39
C ARG A 363 17.27 -11.96 3.64
N VAL A 364 16.43 -11.21 2.92
CA VAL A 364 16.84 -9.98 2.21
C VAL A 364 16.24 -8.78 2.93
N THR A 365 17.09 -7.94 3.53
CA THR A 365 16.66 -6.82 4.39
C THR A 365 17.61 -5.62 4.27
N GLY A 366 17.10 -4.41 4.52
CA GLY A 366 17.85 -3.17 4.47
C GLY A 366 18.28 -2.74 3.06
N GLY A 367 19.25 -1.81 3.01
CA GLY A 367 19.74 -1.20 1.78
C GLY A 367 18.71 -0.30 1.09
N THR A 368 19.09 0.26 -0.05
CA THR A 368 18.16 0.97 -0.93
C THR A 368 17.13 -0.01 -1.50
N PHE A 369 15.95 0.49 -1.89
CA PHE A 369 14.92 -0.34 -2.54
C PHE A 369 15.48 -1.12 -3.75
N ALA A 370 16.28 -0.44 -4.60
CA ALA A 370 16.89 -1.04 -5.78
C ALA A 370 17.88 -2.18 -5.46
N GLU A 371 18.72 -2.01 -4.43
CA GLU A 371 19.63 -3.08 -3.97
C GLU A 371 18.85 -4.27 -3.43
N ARG A 372 17.77 -4.01 -2.68
CA ARG A 372 16.91 -5.04 -2.10
C ARG A 372 16.17 -5.83 -3.19
N MET A 373 15.58 -5.15 -4.17
CA MET A 373 14.94 -5.79 -5.34
C MET A 373 15.92 -6.63 -6.14
N THR A 374 17.12 -6.11 -6.39
CA THR A 374 18.16 -6.83 -7.15
C THR A 374 18.54 -8.15 -6.45
N GLN A 375 18.67 -8.13 -5.13
CA GLN A 375 18.96 -9.33 -4.34
C GLN A 375 17.80 -10.35 -4.39
N VAL A 376 16.55 -9.91 -4.23
CA VAL A 376 15.38 -10.78 -4.30
C VAL A 376 15.21 -11.39 -5.69
N ILE A 377 15.38 -10.62 -6.75
CA ILE A 377 15.32 -11.13 -8.12
C ILE A 377 16.40 -12.20 -8.35
N ALA A 378 17.60 -12.02 -7.80
CA ALA A 378 18.67 -13.02 -7.90
C ALA A 378 18.32 -14.37 -7.23
N LEU A 379 17.52 -14.38 -6.16
CA LEU A 379 17.07 -15.61 -5.50
C LEU A 379 16.17 -16.49 -6.39
N HIS A 380 15.56 -15.94 -7.44
CA HIS A 380 14.79 -16.73 -8.39
C HIS A 380 15.66 -17.72 -9.18
N ASN A 381 16.98 -17.48 -9.25
CA ASN A 381 17.95 -18.37 -9.90
C ASN A 381 18.37 -19.60 -9.05
N GLY A 382 17.63 -19.90 -7.98
CA GLY A 382 17.90 -21.05 -7.11
C GLY A 382 17.97 -22.37 -7.87
N PHE A 383 18.78 -23.32 -7.40
CA PHE A 383 18.89 -24.63 -8.05
C PHE A 383 17.54 -25.35 -7.99
N GLY A 384 17.02 -25.78 -9.13
CA GLY A 384 15.72 -26.46 -9.23
C GLY A 384 14.51 -25.54 -9.27
N SER A 385 14.70 -24.22 -9.10
CA SER A 385 13.62 -23.23 -9.20
C SER A 385 13.09 -23.16 -10.63
N GLU A 386 11.76 -23.17 -10.80
CA GLU A 386 11.16 -22.96 -12.11
C GLU A 386 11.34 -21.52 -12.64
N ALA A 387 11.63 -20.57 -11.76
CA ALA A 387 11.88 -19.16 -12.11
C ALA A 387 13.28 -18.90 -12.70
N GLN A 388 14.14 -19.91 -12.85
CA GLN A 388 15.48 -19.76 -13.43
C GLN A 388 15.45 -19.19 -14.85
N ALA A 389 14.46 -19.57 -15.67
CA ALA A 389 14.30 -19.05 -17.02
C ALA A 389 13.97 -17.54 -17.03
N SER A 390 13.03 -17.10 -16.20
CA SER A 390 12.69 -15.68 -16.05
C SER A 390 13.86 -14.86 -15.52
N TYR A 391 14.61 -15.40 -14.54
CA TYR A 391 15.84 -14.74 -14.07
C TYR A 391 16.89 -14.59 -15.18
N ALA A 392 17.08 -15.59 -16.03
CA ALA A 392 18.04 -15.49 -17.13
C ALA A 392 17.65 -14.38 -18.13
N LEU A 393 16.35 -14.20 -18.39
CA LEU A 393 15.84 -13.10 -19.22
C LEU A 393 16.03 -11.74 -18.55
N TYR A 394 15.70 -11.62 -17.25
CA TYR A 394 16.00 -10.41 -16.47
C TYR A 394 17.49 -10.07 -16.52
N ASN A 395 18.36 -11.06 -16.33
CA ASN A 395 19.80 -10.85 -16.31
C ASN A 395 20.34 -10.36 -17.66
N ALA A 396 19.68 -10.73 -18.77
CA ALA A 396 20.00 -10.30 -20.13
C ALA A 396 19.54 -8.87 -20.45
N LEU A 397 18.66 -8.26 -19.64
CA LEU A 397 18.29 -6.85 -19.78
C LEU A 397 19.51 -5.94 -19.61
N SER A 398 19.52 -4.82 -20.35
CA SER A 398 20.51 -3.76 -20.15
C SER A 398 20.36 -3.09 -18.77
N ALA A 399 21.39 -2.35 -18.34
CA ALA A 399 21.35 -1.65 -17.06
C ALA A 399 20.18 -0.65 -16.97
N GLN A 400 19.90 0.07 -18.06
CA GLN A 400 18.77 0.99 -18.14
C GLN A 400 17.43 0.26 -17.96
N GLN A 401 17.21 -0.83 -18.68
CA GLN A 401 15.97 -1.62 -18.59
C GLN A 401 15.77 -2.23 -17.19
N LYS A 402 16.85 -2.62 -16.51
CA LYS A 402 16.79 -3.09 -15.12
C LYS A 402 16.38 -1.95 -14.17
N ASN A 403 16.91 -0.75 -14.38
CA ASN A 403 16.53 0.43 -13.59
C ASN A 403 15.05 0.80 -13.83
N GLU A 404 14.59 0.81 -15.08
CA GLU A 404 13.18 1.05 -15.43
C GLU A 404 12.27 0.00 -14.79
N LEU A 405 12.64 -1.29 -14.82
CA LEU A 405 11.90 -2.37 -14.15
C LEU A 405 11.84 -2.15 -12.63
N ILE A 406 12.95 -1.78 -12.00
CA ILE A 406 13.00 -1.49 -10.56
C ILE A 406 12.15 -0.26 -10.24
N ALA A 407 12.16 0.80 -11.05
CA ALA A 407 11.29 1.96 -10.87
C ALA A 407 9.81 1.58 -10.95
N PHE A 408 9.45 0.67 -11.86
CA PHE A 408 8.10 0.11 -11.90
C PHE A 408 7.76 -0.64 -10.59
N LEU A 409 8.65 -1.50 -10.07
CA LEU A 409 8.40 -2.15 -8.77
C LEU A 409 8.32 -1.13 -7.61
N ASP A 410 9.04 -0.02 -7.70
CA ASP A 410 9.02 1.07 -6.73
C ASP A 410 7.69 1.84 -6.73
N SER A 411 6.98 1.87 -7.87
CA SER A 411 5.62 2.42 -7.98
C SER A 411 4.57 1.60 -7.23
N LEU A 412 4.82 0.31 -7.00
CA LEU A 412 3.87 -0.63 -6.40
C LEU A 412 3.83 -0.43 -4.88
N GLY A 413 2.93 0.43 -4.42
CA GLY A 413 2.78 0.87 -3.03
C GLY A 413 3.07 2.34 -2.80
N ARG A 414 3.28 3.14 -3.84
CA ARG A 414 3.48 4.60 -3.75
C ARG A 414 2.11 5.30 -3.83
N ALA A 415 1.82 6.19 -2.88
CA ALA A 415 0.61 7.04 -2.94
C ALA A 415 0.75 8.10 -4.04
N GLU A 416 -0.36 8.70 -4.48
CA GLU A 416 -0.27 9.93 -5.29
C GLU A 416 0.39 11.05 -4.47
N PHE A 417 1.17 11.89 -5.13
CA PHE A 417 1.91 13.02 -4.57
C PHE A 417 3.04 12.70 -3.58
N ASP A 418 3.15 11.46 -3.06
CA ASP A 418 4.24 10.97 -2.19
C ASP A 418 5.56 10.81 -2.99
N ALA A 419 6.24 11.95 -3.17
CA ALA A 419 7.40 12.08 -4.04
C ALA A 419 8.65 11.46 -3.40
N ASP A 420 8.82 11.68 -2.10
CA ASP A 420 9.99 11.21 -1.35
C ASP A 420 9.84 9.75 -0.85
N GLY A 421 8.61 9.24 -0.79
CA GLY A 421 8.32 7.86 -0.43
C GLY A 421 8.14 7.59 1.05
N ASP A 422 7.99 8.61 1.89
CA ASP A 422 7.83 8.46 3.33
C ASP A 422 6.38 8.14 3.76
N ASN A 423 5.45 8.12 2.81
CA ASN A 423 4.02 7.84 2.95
C ASN A 423 3.23 8.95 3.69
N HIS A 424 3.82 10.12 3.86
CA HIS A 424 3.17 11.37 4.20
C HIS A 424 2.98 12.23 2.94
N ILE A 425 2.00 13.14 2.96
CA ILE A 425 1.81 14.12 1.88
C ILE A 425 1.92 15.48 2.52
N ASP A 426 3.12 16.05 2.52
CA ASP A 426 3.43 17.23 3.31
C ASP A 426 4.21 18.30 2.52
N GLY A 427 4.84 19.23 3.24
CA GLY A 427 5.54 20.36 2.64
C GLY A 427 6.66 19.96 1.69
N ASP A 428 7.31 18.81 1.91
CA ASP A 428 8.36 18.32 1.02
C ASP A 428 7.75 17.87 -0.33
N ASP A 429 6.58 17.23 -0.29
CA ASP A 429 5.81 16.87 -1.50
C ASP A 429 5.25 18.09 -2.22
N PHE A 430 4.80 19.12 -1.48
CA PHE A 430 4.36 20.38 -2.08
C PHE A 430 5.49 21.06 -2.87
N ARG A 431 6.70 21.12 -2.30
CA ARG A 431 7.86 21.68 -3.02
C ARG A 431 8.20 20.84 -4.26
N SER A 432 8.15 19.51 -4.15
CA SER A 432 8.31 18.64 -5.32
C SER A 432 7.22 18.86 -6.37
N PHE A 433 5.97 19.11 -5.96
CA PHE A 433 4.86 19.42 -6.84
C PHE A 433 5.13 20.75 -7.57
N ALA A 434 5.53 21.79 -6.83
CA ALA A 434 5.83 23.11 -7.38
C ALA A 434 6.99 23.07 -8.39
N ASP A 435 8.04 22.27 -8.13
CA ASP A 435 9.14 22.04 -9.08
C ASP A 435 8.68 21.38 -10.39
N CYS A 436 7.64 20.56 -10.32
CA CYS A 436 7.04 19.87 -11.45
C CYS A 436 5.94 20.68 -12.15
N PHE A 437 5.45 21.75 -11.53
CA PHE A 437 4.31 22.53 -12.02
C PHE A 437 4.64 23.23 -13.34
N THR A 438 3.87 22.91 -14.37
CA THR A 438 4.08 23.42 -15.74
C THR A 438 3.17 24.60 -16.11
N GLY A 439 2.19 24.90 -15.26
CA GLY A 439 1.17 25.93 -15.47
C GLY A 439 0.04 25.50 -16.42
N PRO A 440 -1.11 26.19 -16.40
CA PRO A 440 -2.29 25.78 -17.16
C PRO A 440 -2.06 25.85 -18.68
N GLY A 441 -2.27 24.74 -19.37
CA GLY A 441 -2.19 24.69 -20.83
C GLY A 441 -0.76 24.76 -21.38
N SER A 442 0.22 24.29 -20.59
CA SER A 442 1.50 23.85 -21.15
C SER A 442 1.20 22.74 -22.19
N ALA A 443 2.04 22.58 -23.21
CA ALA A 443 1.70 21.68 -24.31
C ALA A 443 1.66 20.22 -23.82
N ALA A 444 0.45 19.69 -23.57
CA ALA A 444 0.17 18.31 -23.19
C ALA A 444 1.21 17.32 -23.75
N GLY A 445 1.88 16.59 -22.85
CA GLY A 445 2.73 15.45 -23.20
C GLY A 445 4.25 15.61 -23.00
N SER A 446 4.71 16.29 -21.95
CA SER A 446 6.13 16.22 -21.53
C SER A 446 6.39 15.22 -20.40
N ILE A 447 5.44 15.05 -19.48
CA ILE A 447 5.59 14.12 -18.37
C ILE A 447 5.13 12.74 -18.85
N SER A 448 6.05 11.79 -18.79
CA SER A 448 5.75 10.39 -19.08
C SER A 448 5.64 9.62 -17.76
N PRO A 449 4.99 8.44 -17.72
CA PRO A 449 4.97 7.62 -16.50
C PRO A 449 6.36 7.19 -15.97
N ASP A 450 7.43 7.35 -16.74
CA ASP A 450 8.81 7.10 -16.29
C ASP A 450 9.51 8.36 -15.75
N ASP A 451 8.86 9.52 -15.83
CA ASP A 451 9.37 10.81 -15.35
C ASP A 451 9.17 10.96 -13.83
N PRO A 452 10.14 11.51 -13.06
CA PRO A 452 9.96 11.79 -11.64
C PRO A 452 8.71 12.61 -11.29
N CYS A 453 8.29 13.52 -12.17
CA CYS A 453 7.09 14.35 -11.96
C CYS A 453 5.77 13.60 -12.14
N ALA A 454 5.79 12.36 -12.65
CA ALA A 454 4.58 11.57 -12.87
C ALA A 454 3.88 11.13 -11.57
N VAL A 455 4.52 11.33 -10.40
CA VAL A 455 3.86 11.16 -9.09
C VAL A 455 2.81 12.22 -8.82
N HIS A 456 2.96 13.39 -9.46
CA HIS A 456 2.07 14.55 -9.32
C HIS A 456 1.05 14.67 -10.46
N ASP A 457 1.29 14.03 -11.61
CA ASP A 457 0.35 13.95 -12.76
C ASP A 457 -0.73 12.87 -12.48
N ILE A 458 -1.77 13.24 -11.72
CA ILE A 458 -2.75 12.29 -11.19
C ILE A 458 -3.71 11.78 -12.26
N ASP A 459 -3.98 12.64 -13.23
CA ASP A 459 -4.95 12.41 -14.28
C ASP A 459 -4.31 11.81 -15.56
N GLN A 460 -2.97 11.76 -15.58
CA GLN A 460 -2.11 11.16 -16.59
C GLN A 460 -2.27 11.80 -17.98
N ASP A 461 -2.50 13.11 -18.05
CA ASP A 461 -2.60 13.86 -19.31
C ASP A 461 -1.26 14.44 -19.81
N GLY A 462 -0.22 14.35 -18.98
CA GLY A 462 1.17 14.61 -19.34
C GLY A 462 1.71 15.98 -18.95
N ASP A 463 1.00 16.69 -18.06
CA ASP A 463 1.43 17.87 -17.33
C ASP A 463 1.13 17.75 -15.82
N VAL A 464 1.71 18.66 -15.04
CA VAL A 464 1.33 18.91 -13.65
C VAL A 464 0.79 20.32 -13.60
N ASP A 465 -0.49 20.47 -13.29
CA ASP A 465 -1.19 21.75 -13.32
C ASP A 465 -2.18 21.96 -12.16
N LEU A 466 -3.13 22.88 -12.32
CA LEU A 466 -4.08 23.21 -11.26
C LEU A 466 -5.18 22.15 -11.08
N ASP A 467 -5.42 21.30 -12.06
CA ASP A 467 -6.34 20.17 -11.93
C ASP A 467 -5.71 19.10 -11.03
N ASP A 468 -4.40 18.83 -11.13
CA ASP A 468 -3.68 17.97 -10.19
C ASP A 468 -3.59 18.60 -8.80
N PHE A 469 -3.31 19.91 -8.73
CA PHE A 469 -3.18 20.61 -7.46
C PHE A 469 -4.49 20.58 -6.66
N ALA A 470 -5.64 20.67 -7.33
CA ALA A 470 -6.94 20.54 -6.69
C ALA A 470 -7.11 19.19 -5.98
N GLU A 471 -6.49 18.12 -6.47
CA GLU A 471 -6.47 16.81 -5.81
C GLU A 471 -5.42 16.76 -4.70
N PHE A 472 -4.23 17.35 -4.90
CA PHE A 472 -3.18 17.48 -3.87
C PHE A 472 -3.74 18.13 -2.59
N GLU A 473 -4.49 19.23 -2.73
CA GLU A 473 -5.14 19.94 -1.62
C GLU A 473 -6.07 19.04 -0.79
N THR A 474 -6.66 17.99 -1.38
CA THR A 474 -7.57 17.09 -0.66
C THR A 474 -6.85 16.06 0.21
N VAL A 475 -5.58 15.79 -0.08
CA VAL A 475 -4.79 14.74 0.59
C VAL A 475 -3.59 15.27 1.35
N TYR A 476 -3.29 16.56 1.24
CA TYR A 476 -2.26 17.24 2.02
C TYR A 476 -2.54 17.11 3.52
N GLU A 477 -1.55 16.65 4.27
CA GLU A 477 -1.66 16.36 5.70
C GLU A 477 -1.32 17.57 6.58
N GLY A 478 -0.68 18.59 6.00
CA GLY A 478 -0.35 19.84 6.68
C GLY A 478 -1.54 20.80 6.81
N VAL A 479 -1.26 21.99 7.38
CA VAL A 479 -2.27 23.05 7.49
C VAL A 479 -2.40 23.76 6.14
N ILE A 480 -3.63 23.83 5.63
CA ILE A 480 -3.99 24.67 4.49
C ILE A 480 -4.54 25.99 5.04
N GLY A 481 -3.69 27.01 5.10
CA GLY A 481 -4.02 28.36 5.57
C GLY A 481 -4.59 29.27 4.48
N ASP A 482 -5.20 30.37 4.89
CA ASP A 482 -5.59 31.51 4.05
C ASP A 482 -5.36 32.76 4.91
N CYS A 483 -4.11 33.20 4.92
CA CYS A 483 -3.61 34.19 5.86
C CYS A 483 -4.19 35.59 5.64
N ASP A 484 -4.47 35.97 4.40
CA ASP A 484 -5.04 37.28 4.05
C ASP A 484 -6.57 37.26 3.88
N ASN A 485 -7.19 36.08 3.98
CA ASN A 485 -8.63 35.82 3.85
C ASN A 485 -9.19 36.21 2.49
N ASP A 486 -8.41 36.09 1.42
CA ASP A 486 -8.83 36.40 0.05
C ASP A 486 -9.54 35.22 -0.65
N THR A 487 -9.67 34.07 0.04
CA THR A 487 -10.26 32.79 -0.40
C THR A 487 -9.35 31.91 -1.26
N VAL A 488 -8.13 32.34 -1.54
CA VAL A 488 -7.04 31.53 -2.11
C VAL A 488 -6.18 31.08 -0.93
N ASN A 489 -5.88 29.79 -0.83
CA ASN A 489 -5.00 29.33 0.24
C ASN A 489 -3.53 29.63 -0.06
N ASP A 490 -2.76 29.73 1.02
CA ASP A 490 -1.34 30.07 1.06
C ASP A 490 -0.51 29.21 0.08
N LEU A 491 -0.73 27.89 0.06
CA LEU A 491 -0.03 26.97 -0.84
C LEU A 491 -0.30 27.29 -2.32
N ARG A 492 -1.54 27.63 -2.66
CA ARG A 492 -1.92 27.99 -4.02
C ARG A 492 -1.30 29.32 -4.44
N GLU A 493 -1.21 30.29 -3.53
CA GLU A 493 -0.54 31.56 -3.81
C GLU A 493 0.95 31.36 -4.09
N ILE A 494 1.63 30.57 -3.25
CA ILE A 494 3.04 30.21 -3.42
C ILE A 494 3.25 29.48 -4.75
N LEU A 495 2.41 28.48 -5.06
CA LEU A 495 2.46 27.76 -6.34
C LEU A 495 2.32 28.69 -7.55
N LEU A 496 1.51 29.76 -7.41
CA LEU A 496 1.28 30.76 -8.46
C LEU A 496 2.29 31.92 -8.45
N GLY A 497 3.28 31.88 -7.56
CA GLY A 497 4.45 32.77 -7.56
C GLY A 497 4.47 33.82 -6.45
N ALA A 498 3.68 33.66 -5.38
CA ALA A 498 3.93 34.40 -4.14
C ALA A 498 5.31 34.04 -3.56
N ALA A 499 5.98 35.00 -2.94
CA ALA A 499 7.27 34.76 -2.31
C ALA A 499 7.07 34.01 -0.98
N ASP A 500 7.93 33.03 -0.70
CA ASP A 500 8.07 32.30 0.56
C ASP A 500 9.57 32.11 0.77
N VAL A 501 10.25 33.13 1.29
CA VAL A 501 11.72 33.13 1.38
C VAL A 501 12.24 32.22 2.48
N ASN A 502 11.43 31.97 3.52
CA ASN A 502 11.82 31.15 4.67
C ASN A 502 11.34 29.69 4.56
N ASP A 503 10.73 29.30 3.43
CA ASP A 503 10.23 27.96 3.09
C ASP A 503 9.23 27.40 4.10
N ASN A 504 8.45 28.28 4.75
CA ASN A 504 7.51 27.89 5.81
C ASN A 504 6.07 27.66 5.30
N LEU A 505 5.87 27.78 3.99
CA LEU A 505 4.59 27.57 3.29
C LEU A 505 3.52 28.62 3.60
N ILE A 506 3.94 29.81 4.03
CA ILE A 506 3.11 31.01 4.20
C ILE A 506 3.70 32.11 3.31
N PRO A 507 2.91 32.77 2.45
CA PRO A 507 3.39 33.89 1.66
C PRO A 507 4.03 34.99 2.52
N ASP A 508 5.19 35.48 2.11
CA ASP A 508 5.90 36.60 2.77
C ASP A 508 5.01 37.85 2.90
N SER A 509 4.01 38.03 2.00
CA SER A 509 3.03 39.12 2.08
C SER A 509 2.08 39.02 3.27
N CYS A 510 1.86 37.81 3.77
CA CYS A 510 1.10 37.54 4.98
C CYS A 510 1.94 37.57 6.24
N GLU A 511 3.25 37.40 6.07
CA GLU A 511 4.19 37.59 7.13
C GLU A 511 4.37 39.09 7.33
N THR A 512 3.80 39.60 8.41
CA THR A 512 4.32 40.85 8.95
C THR A 512 5.82 40.62 9.13
N PRO A 513 6.71 41.41 8.49
CA PRO A 513 8.12 41.28 8.76
C PRO A 513 8.25 41.37 10.28
N ALA A 514 8.96 40.43 10.90
CA ALA A 514 9.14 40.40 12.35
C ALA A 514 9.62 41.78 12.78
N CYS A 515 8.69 42.59 13.32
CA CYS A 515 8.83 44.03 13.53
C CYS A 515 9.80 44.72 12.56
N PRO A 516 9.34 45.32 11.44
CA PRO A 516 10.24 45.98 10.50
C PRO A 516 11.08 47.11 11.15
N GLY A 517 10.65 47.60 12.32
CA GLY A 517 11.40 48.57 13.09
C GLY A 517 12.41 47.99 14.10
N ASP A 518 12.40 46.69 14.38
CA ASP A 518 13.34 45.99 15.29
C ASP A 518 14.53 45.49 14.47
N ILE A 519 15.53 46.36 14.36
CA ILE A 519 16.69 46.14 13.51
C ILE A 519 17.79 45.40 14.28
N ASP A 520 17.83 45.51 15.61
CA ASP A 520 18.81 44.81 16.43
C ASP A 520 18.36 43.43 16.93
N GLY A 521 17.10 43.08 16.69
CA GLY A 521 16.51 41.75 16.90
C GLY A 521 16.19 41.46 18.36
N ASP A 522 16.01 42.49 19.19
CA ASP A 522 15.75 42.36 20.63
C ASP A 522 14.25 42.25 20.98
N ASN A 523 13.39 42.30 19.97
CA ASN A 523 11.93 42.23 20.02
C ASN A 523 11.23 43.48 20.56
N ASP A 524 11.91 44.63 20.64
CA ASP A 524 11.30 45.92 20.90
C ASP A 524 11.78 46.94 19.86
N VAL A 525 10.92 47.88 19.45
CA VAL A 525 11.35 48.97 18.55
C VAL A 525 11.64 50.20 19.40
N ASP A 526 12.90 50.51 19.65
CA ASP A 526 13.30 51.60 20.52
C ASP A 526 14.43 52.49 19.98
N SER A 527 15.05 53.25 20.87
CA SER A 527 16.16 54.14 20.52
C SER A 527 17.37 53.41 19.94
N THR A 528 17.50 52.11 20.19
CA THR A 528 18.60 51.27 19.76
C THR A 528 18.50 50.99 18.26
N ASP A 529 17.32 50.59 17.77
CA ASP A 529 17.03 50.43 16.34
C ASP A 529 17.18 51.73 15.56
N LEU A 530 16.62 52.81 16.11
CA LEU A 530 16.73 54.13 15.50
C LEU A 530 18.19 54.55 15.37
N ASN A 531 19.03 54.17 16.33
CA ASN A 531 20.45 54.47 16.28
C ASN A 531 21.18 53.61 15.25
N VAL A 532 20.72 52.38 14.96
CA VAL A 532 21.25 51.56 13.86
C VAL A 532 21.00 52.25 12.52
N VAL A 533 19.75 52.62 12.21
CA VAL A 533 19.41 53.34 10.95
C VAL A 533 20.17 54.64 10.82
N LEU A 534 20.22 55.45 11.89
CA LEU A 534 20.89 56.76 11.83
C LEU A 534 22.41 56.65 11.66
N THR A 535 23.02 55.58 12.18
CA THR A 535 24.46 55.34 12.04
C THR A 535 24.81 54.88 10.63
N ASP A 536 23.91 54.14 10.00
CA ASP A 536 24.12 53.55 8.67
C ASP A 536 23.43 54.33 7.53
N PHE A 537 22.80 55.48 7.85
CA PHE A 537 22.04 56.29 6.91
C PHE A 537 22.87 56.75 5.72
N GLY A 538 22.41 56.42 4.51
CA GLY A 538 23.11 56.63 3.23
C GLY A 538 24.03 55.49 2.81
N CYS A 539 23.99 54.34 3.49
CA CYS A 539 24.60 53.10 3.00
C CYS A 539 23.95 52.69 1.67
N THR A 540 24.74 52.23 0.71
CA THR A 540 24.26 51.80 -0.64
C THR A 540 24.98 50.55 -1.14
N SER A 541 25.67 49.84 -0.23
CA SER A 541 26.49 48.67 -0.54
C SER A 541 26.29 47.59 0.51
N SER A 542 25.33 46.71 0.23
CA SER A 542 24.96 45.57 1.08
C SER A 542 26.17 44.77 1.61
N PRO A 543 26.15 44.35 2.89
CA PRO A 543 25.05 44.50 3.85
C PRO A 543 25.02 45.89 4.50
N CYS A 544 23.87 46.54 4.45
CA CYS A 544 23.57 47.76 5.19
C CYS A 544 22.85 47.33 6.48
N ALA A 545 23.39 47.72 7.63
CA ALA A 545 22.88 47.29 8.93
C ALA A 545 21.56 47.98 9.31
N GLY A 546 21.27 49.14 8.70
CA GLY A 546 20.05 49.91 8.93
C GLY A 546 18.94 49.67 7.90
N ASP A 547 19.10 48.68 7.02
CA ASP A 547 18.18 48.32 5.93
C ASP A 547 16.97 47.56 6.52
N ALA A 548 15.92 48.30 6.83
CA ALA A 548 14.74 47.86 7.56
C ALA A 548 13.65 47.28 6.65
N ASP A 549 13.60 47.69 5.37
CA ASP A 549 12.73 47.07 4.36
C ASP A 549 13.42 46.05 3.44
N LEU A 550 14.70 45.77 3.69
CA LEU A 550 15.51 44.75 3.03
C LEU A 550 15.70 45.02 1.53
N ASP A 551 15.73 46.30 1.11
CA ASP A 551 15.88 46.70 -0.28
C ASP A 551 17.34 46.87 -0.73
N GLY A 552 18.28 46.77 0.21
CA GLY A 552 19.73 46.77 -0.02
C GLY A 552 20.42 48.11 0.19
N ASP A 553 19.71 49.15 0.64
CA ASP A 553 20.26 50.44 1.06
C ASP A 553 19.70 50.92 2.42
N THR A 554 20.22 52.03 2.96
CA THR A 554 19.67 52.62 4.20
C THR A 554 19.32 54.07 3.91
N ASP A 555 18.04 54.40 3.81
CA ASP A 555 17.56 55.73 3.46
C ASP A 555 16.39 56.23 4.34
N SER A 556 15.69 57.26 3.86
CA SER A 556 14.57 57.85 4.59
C SER A 556 13.39 56.90 4.81
N THR A 557 13.29 55.84 4.01
CA THR A 557 12.26 54.81 4.05
C THR A 557 12.46 53.93 5.27
N ASP A 558 13.69 53.45 5.51
CA ASP A 558 14.08 52.70 6.72
C ASP A 558 13.89 53.51 7.99
N LEU A 559 14.31 54.78 7.95
CA LEU A 559 14.12 55.68 9.08
C LEU A 559 12.64 55.87 9.40
N ASN A 560 11.80 55.96 8.37
CA ASN A 560 10.36 56.11 8.55
C ASN A 560 9.73 54.81 9.09
N ILE A 561 10.26 53.64 8.75
CA ILE A 561 9.83 52.35 9.28
C ILE A 561 10.07 52.28 10.80
N VAL A 562 11.30 52.53 11.25
CA VAL A 562 11.63 52.53 12.69
C VAL A 562 10.85 53.60 13.45
N LEU A 563 10.72 54.81 12.91
CA LEU A 563 9.98 55.89 13.57
C LEU A 563 8.48 55.62 13.68
N THR A 564 7.90 54.91 12.71
CA THR A 564 6.48 54.57 12.73
C THR A 564 6.19 53.45 13.72
N ALA A 565 7.13 52.53 13.92
CA ALA A 565 7.03 51.44 14.89
C ALA A 565 7.58 51.79 16.28
N PHE A 566 8.18 52.98 16.47
CA PHE A 566 8.86 53.38 17.71
C PHE A 566 7.98 53.25 18.97
N GLY A 567 8.44 52.42 19.90
CA GLY A 567 7.76 52.06 21.15
C GLY A 567 6.88 50.81 21.05
N ALA A 568 6.90 50.09 19.93
CA ALA A 568 6.28 48.77 19.80
C ALA A 568 7.09 47.70 20.54
N SER A 569 6.40 46.65 20.99
CA SER A 569 7.00 45.43 21.52
C SER A 569 6.47 44.27 20.69
N CYS A 570 7.38 43.47 20.17
CA CYS A 570 7.19 42.52 19.08
C CYS A 570 7.15 41.12 19.70
N ASN A 571 5.95 40.62 20.05
CA ASN A 571 5.81 39.26 20.62
C ASN A 571 5.46 38.22 19.56
#